data_AF-A0A940M351-F1
#
_entry.id   AF-A0A940M351-F1
#
_cell.length_a   1.000
_cell.length_b   1.000
_cell.length_c   1.000
_cell.angle_alpha   90.00
_cell.angle_beta   90.00
_cell.angle_gamma   90.00
#
_symmetry.space_group_name_H-M   'P 1'
#
loop_
_entity.id
_entity.type
_entity.pdbx_description
1 polymer ?
#
loop_
_entity_poly.entity_id
_entity_poly.type
_entity_poly.pdbx_seq_one_letter_code
_entity_poly.pdbx_strand_id
1 'polypeptide(L)'
;VVEPFSGDLDEYAAWLRTRPNAQGTKQRMAETAPTPVAAPAAAPAKATVAKKPVNPVKLAAAEKRVGELEAEVAELDRQLADPKHVADAGRVAGLGRDREDAARRLEQAEQAWLELLEGA
;
A
#
# COMPACT_ATOMS: atom_id res chain seq x y z
N VAL A 1 6.36 30.59 -5.51
CA VAL A 1 5.84 29.57 -4.57
C VAL A 1 5.04 28.60 -5.40
N VAL A 2 5.39 27.31 -5.38
CA VAL A 2 4.65 26.27 -6.11
C VAL A 2 3.68 25.66 -5.11
N GLU A 3 2.38 25.77 -5.38
CA GLU A 3 1.35 25.12 -4.56
C GLU A 3 1.37 23.61 -4.85
N PRO A 4 1.30 22.75 -3.82
CA PRO A 4 1.22 21.31 -4.04
C PRO A 4 -0.12 20.97 -4.71
N PHE A 5 -0.05 20.08 -5.70
CA PHE A 5 -1.24 19.56 -6.36
C PHE A 5 -2.05 18.72 -5.37
N SER A 6 -3.28 19.16 -5.08
CA SER A 6 -4.15 18.54 -4.06
C SER A 6 -4.91 17.30 -4.53
N GLY A 7 -4.71 16.87 -5.78
CA GLY A 7 -5.31 15.64 -6.33
C GLY A 7 -4.35 14.46 -6.28
N ASP A 8 -4.88 13.24 -6.34
CA ASP A 8 -4.06 12.03 -6.40
C ASP A 8 -3.51 11.77 -7.83
N LEU A 9 -2.68 10.73 -7.95
CA LEU A 9 -2.09 10.34 -9.23
C LEU A 9 -3.14 9.89 -10.26
N ASP A 10 -4.29 9.39 -9.80
CA ASP A 10 -5.37 8.91 -10.65
C ASP A 10 -6.20 10.08 -11.22
N GLU A 11 -6.45 11.13 -10.44
CA GLU A 11 -7.05 12.39 -10.88
C GLU A 11 -6.16 13.11 -11.90
N TYR A 12 -4.85 13.14 -11.66
CA TYR A 12 -3.90 13.69 -12.63
C TYR A 12 -3.92 12.89 -13.94
N ALA A 13 -3.98 11.55 -13.85
CA ALA A 13 -4.04 10.69 -15.01
C ALA A 13 -5.39 10.80 -15.74
N ALA A 14 -6.49 11.05 -15.05
CA ALA A 14 -7.79 11.34 -15.65
C ALA A 14 -7.77 12.69 -16.36
N TRP A 15 -7.19 13.72 -15.74
CA TRP A 15 -7.02 15.06 -16.31
C TRP A 15 -6.11 15.07 -17.56
N LEU A 16 -5.07 14.23 -17.59
CA LEU A 16 -4.25 14.03 -18.79
C LEU A 16 -5.03 13.38 -19.93
N ARG A 17 -5.94 12.43 -19.63
CA ARG A 17 -6.76 11.74 -20.65
C ARG A 17 -7.84 12.63 -21.25
N THR A 18 -8.30 13.66 -20.54
CA THR A 18 -9.32 14.60 -21.02
C THR A 18 -8.73 15.75 -21.86
N ARG A 19 -7.40 15.85 -21.99
CA ARG A 19 -6.75 16.85 -22.85
C ARG A 19 -6.71 16.40 -24.33
N PRO A 20 -7.15 17.24 -25.28
CA PRO A 20 -7.09 16.92 -26.71
C PRO A 20 -5.67 16.71 -27.26
N ASN A 21 -4.63 17.10 -26.52
CA ASN A 21 -3.23 16.91 -26.91
C ASN A 21 -2.61 15.57 -26.45
N ALA A 22 -3.30 14.78 -25.62
CA ALA A 22 -2.83 13.45 -25.23
C ALA A 22 -3.00 12.39 -26.34
N GLN A 23 -3.65 12.76 -27.44
CA GLN A 23 -3.87 11.90 -28.60
C GLN A 23 -2.72 11.95 -29.63
N GLY A 24 -1.81 12.93 -29.53
CA GLY A 24 -0.76 13.18 -30.53
C GLY A 24 0.32 12.10 -30.64
N THR A 25 0.50 11.25 -29.63
CA THR A 25 1.50 10.16 -29.67
C THR A 25 0.91 8.79 -30.02
N LYS A 26 -0.43 8.63 -29.97
CA LYS A 26 -1.10 7.39 -30.39
C LYS A 26 -1.61 7.42 -31.84
N GLN A 27 -1.68 8.59 -32.47
CA GLN A 27 -2.15 8.73 -33.85
C GLN A 27 -1.20 8.16 -34.91
N ARG A 28 0.09 7.88 -34.61
CA ARG A 28 0.99 7.23 -35.58
C ARG A 28 0.78 5.71 -35.69
N MET A 29 0.09 5.06 -34.74
CA MET A 29 -0.11 3.60 -34.76
C MET A 29 -1.54 3.16 -35.14
N ALA A 30 -2.43 4.10 -35.48
CA ALA A 30 -3.83 3.80 -35.75
C ALA A 30 -4.29 4.16 -37.18
N GLU A 31 -3.36 4.33 -38.13
CA GLU A 31 -3.68 4.50 -39.55
C GLU A 31 -3.71 3.15 -40.28
N THR A 32 -4.52 2.21 -39.80
CA THR A 32 -5.01 1.09 -40.63
C THR A 32 -6.33 0.56 -40.05
N ALA A 33 -7.44 1.07 -40.58
CA ALA A 33 -8.71 0.38 -40.88
C ALA A 33 -9.97 1.22 -40.53
N PRO A 34 -11.04 1.16 -41.36
CA PRO A 34 -12.12 2.15 -41.39
C PRO A 34 -13.33 1.81 -40.47
N THR A 35 -14.05 2.88 -40.13
CA THR A 35 -15.40 3.00 -39.49
C THR A 35 -16.51 2.18 -40.19
N PRO A 36 -17.75 1.93 -39.65
CA PRO A 36 -18.54 2.75 -38.71
C PRO A 36 -19.55 2.04 -37.73
N VAL A 37 -20.30 2.86 -36.95
CA VAL A 37 -21.61 2.65 -36.27
C VAL A 37 -21.70 1.78 -35.00
N ALA A 38 -22.16 2.38 -33.88
CA ALA A 38 -23.36 1.96 -33.09
C ALA A 38 -23.34 2.44 -31.62
N ALA A 39 -24.42 3.15 -31.25
CA ALA A 39 -25.07 3.29 -29.93
C ALA A 39 -24.28 3.65 -28.65
N PRO A 40 -24.85 4.46 -27.75
CA PRO A 40 -24.26 4.72 -26.44
C PRO A 40 -24.40 3.46 -25.58
N ALA A 41 -23.35 2.64 -25.55
CA ALA A 41 -23.22 1.61 -24.53
C ALA A 41 -22.94 2.32 -23.21
N ALA A 42 -24.01 2.53 -22.44
CA ALA A 42 -23.92 2.78 -21.01
C ALA A 42 -23.00 1.71 -20.43
N ALA A 43 -21.77 2.12 -20.09
CA ALA A 43 -20.84 1.25 -19.40
C ALA A 43 -21.52 0.76 -18.11
N PRO A 44 -21.39 -0.53 -17.78
CA PRO A 44 -22.07 -1.10 -16.62
C PRO A 44 -21.69 -0.26 -15.40
N ALA A 45 -22.70 0.29 -14.73
CA ALA A 45 -22.54 0.85 -13.40
C ALA A 45 -21.82 -0.23 -12.60
N LYS A 46 -20.54 0.00 -12.28
CA LYS A 46 -19.78 -0.88 -11.41
C LYS A 46 -20.63 -1.00 -10.16
N ALA A 47 -21.22 -2.17 -9.97
CA ALA A 47 -21.96 -2.48 -8.77
C ALA A 47 -21.01 -2.16 -7.63
N THR A 48 -21.29 -1.08 -6.91
CA THR A 48 -20.61 -0.76 -5.68
C THR A 48 -21.01 -1.86 -4.73
N VAL A 49 -20.20 -2.94 -4.71
CA VAL A 49 -20.32 -3.98 -3.70
C VAL A 49 -20.27 -3.21 -2.39
N ALA A 50 -21.38 -3.21 -1.67
CA ALA A 50 -21.51 -2.50 -0.42
C ALA A 50 -20.44 -3.05 0.53
N LYS A 51 -19.37 -2.27 0.66
CA LYS A 51 -18.27 -2.42 1.60
C LYS A 51 -18.87 -2.70 3.00
N LYS A 52 -18.55 -3.86 3.57
CA LYS A 52 -19.18 -4.34 4.80
C LYS A 52 -18.39 -3.81 5.99
N PRO A 53 -19.00 -3.05 6.91
CA PRO A 53 -18.27 -2.30 7.92
C PRO A 53 -17.31 -3.20 8.71
N VAL A 54 -16.06 -2.75 8.86
CA VAL A 54 -15.02 -3.43 9.62
C VAL A 54 -15.52 -3.76 11.02
N ASN A 55 -15.20 -4.96 11.50
CA ASN A 55 -15.44 -5.29 12.89
C ASN A 55 -14.45 -4.50 13.78
N PRO A 56 -14.92 -3.55 14.62
CA PRO A 56 -14.03 -2.68 15.38
C PRO A 56 -13.17 -3.43 16.41
N VAL A 57 -13.63 -4.59 16.91
CA VAL A 57 -12.86 -5.42 17.85
C VAL A 57 -11.68 -6.08 17.13
N LYS A 58 -11.90 -6.57 15.91
CA LYS A 58 -10.82 -7.16 15.10
C LYS A 58 -9.81 -6.10 14.69
N LEU A 59 -10.28 -4.90 14.35
CA LEU A 59 -9.43 -3.77 14.02
C LEU A 59 -8.53 -3.38 15.20
N ALA A 60 -9.12 -3.14 16.38
CA ALA A 60 -8.36 -2.78 17.58
C ALA A 60 -7.38 -3.88 18.01
N ALA A 61 -7.73 -5.15 17.83
CA ALA A 61 -6.83 -6.27 18.11
C ALA A 61 -5.65 -6.30 17.14
N ALA A 62 -5.88 -6.05 15.85
CA ALA A 62 -4.82 -5.98 14.85
C ALA A 62 -3.88 -4.80 15.10
N GLU A 63 -4.41 -3.60 15.38
CA GLU A 63 -3.63 -2.42 15.74
C GLU A 63 -2.78 -2.64 16.99
N LYS A 64 -3.37 -3.22 18.04
CA LYS A 64 -2.63 -3.57 19.25
C LYS A 64 -1.49 -4.54 18.94
N ARG A 65 -1.74 -5.53 18.08
CA ARG A 65 -0.75 -6.54 17.72
C ARG A 65 0.43 -5.94 16.95
N VAL A 66 0.16 -5.01 16.02
CA VAL A 66 1.18 -4.22 15.33
C VAL A 66 2.02 -3.44 16.35
N GLY A 67 1.39 -2.67 17.23
CA GLY A 67 2.11 -1.88 18.24
C GLY A 67 2.96 -2.72 19.22
N GLU A 68 2.50 -3.90 19.61
CA GLU A 68 3.30 -4.84 20.40
C GLU A 68 4.57 -5.30 19.67
N LEU A 69 4.44 -5.62 18.38
CA LEU A 69 5.55 -6.08 17.55
C LEU A 69 6.54 -4.95 17.20
N GLU A 70 6.05 -3.74 16.95
CA GLU A 70 6.90 -2.56 16.80
C GLU A 70 7.73 -2.30 18.05
N ALA A 71 7.11 -2.41 19.24
CA ALA A 71 7.81 -2.28 20.51
C ALA A 71 8.87 -3.38 20.72
N GLU A 72 8.56 -4.62 20.32
CA GLU A 72 9.49 -5.75 20.34
C GLU A 72 10.70 -5.49 19.43
N VAL A 73 10.48 -5.06 18.19
CA VAL A 73 11.56 -4.70 17.25
C VAL A 73 12.39 -3.55 17.80
N ALA A 74 11.78 -2.50 18.35
CA ALA A 74 12.48 -1.35 18.91
C ALA A 74 13.32 -1.71 20.15
N GLU A 75 12.86 -2.65 20.98
CA GLU A 75 13.64 -3.19 22.09
C GLU A 75 14.85 -4.01 21.60
N LEU A 76 14.66 -4.87 20.60
CA LEU A 76 15.75 -5.65 20.00
C LEU A 76 16.78 -4.75 19.33
N ASP A 77 16.34 -3.70 18.61
CA ASP A 77 17.23 -2.70 18.01
C ASP A 77 18.02 -1.93 19.08
N ARG A 78 17.40 -1.59 20.22
CA ARG A 78 18.12 -0.99 21.37
C ARG A 78 19.18 -1.93 21.94
N GLN A 79 18.87 -3.22 22.07
CA GLN A 79 19.83 -4.21 22.57
C GLN A 79 20.99 -4.43 21.60
N LEU A 80 20.72 -4.44 20.29
CA LEU A 80 21.75 -4.52 19.24
C LEU A 80 22.67 -3.30 19.22
N ALA A 81 22.14 -2.12 19.57
CA ALA A 81 22.91 -0.88 19.65
C ALA A 81 23.70 -0.72 20.98
N ASP A 82 23.42 -1.52 22.01
CA ASP A 82 24.12 -1.45 23.30
C ASP A 82 25.55 -2.02 23.18
N PRO A 83 26.60 -1.20 23.40
CA PRO A 83 28.00 -1.65 23.32
C PRO A 83 28.33 -2.86 24.20
N LYS A 84 27.58 -3.09 25.29
CA LYS A 84 27.76 -4.24 26.17
C LYS A 84 27.47 -5.57 25.48
N HIS A 85 26.59 -5.58 24.48
CA HIS A 85 26.24 -6.78 23.72
C HIS A 85 27.15 -6.96 22.50
N VAL A 86 27.65 -5.86 21.93
CA VAL A 86 28.50 -5.89 20.71
C VAL A 86 29.81 -6.67 20.90
N ALA A 87 30.31 -6.77 22.13
CA ALA A 87 31.51 -7.55 22.44
C ALA A 87 31.30 -9.08 22.31
N ASP A 88 30.06 -9.57 22.31
CA ASP A 88 29.71 -10.98 22.16
C ASP A 88 29.04 -11.23 20.81
N ALA A 89 29.82 -11.73 19.85
CA ALA A 89 29.34 -12.00 18.49
C ALA A 89 28.20 -13.02 18.44
N GLY A 90 28.18 -14.00 19.35
CA GLY A 90 27.12 -15.00 19.42
C GLY A 90 25.81 -14.38 19.88
N ARG A 91 25.88 -13.49 20.88
CA ARG A 91 24.73 -12.72 21.36
C ARG A 91 24.18 -11.77 20.30
N VAL A 92 25.05 -11.03 19.59
CA VAL A 92 24.65 -10.15 18.49
C VAL A 92 23.96 -10.94 17.38
N ALA A 93 24.48 -12.11 17.01
CA ALA A 93 23.87 -12.97 16.00
C ALA A 93 22.53 -13.57 16.46
N GLY A 94 22.34 -13.80 17.76
CA GLY A 94 21.04 -14.17 18.35
C GLY A 94 20.02 -13.03 18.21
N LEU A 95 20.37 -11.86 18.75
CA LEU A 95 19.52 -10.66 18.71
C LEU A 95 19.16 -10.26 17.27
N GLY A 96 20.08 -10.39 16.32
CA GLY A 96 19.82 -10.11 14.90
C GLY A 96 18.76 -11.04 14.31
N ARG A 97 18.82 -12.34 14.60
CA ARG A 97 17.80 -13.30 14.17
C ARG A 97 16.45 -13.01 14.82
N ASP A 98 16.42 -12.77 16.12
CA ASP A 98 15.19 -12.45 16.85
C ASP A 98 14.55 -11.17 16.28
N ARG A 99 15.37 -10.17 15.93
CA ARG A 99 14.93 -8.92 15.31
C ARG A 99 14.35 -9.11 13.91
N GLU A 100 14.97 -9.96 13.09
CA GLU A 100 14.43 -10.33 11.79
C GLU A 100 13.12 -11.12 11.90
N ASP A 101 13.03 -12.05 12.85
CA ASP A 101 11.82 -12.82 13.11
C ASP A 101 10.66 -11.91 13.57
N ALA A 102 10.94 -10.97 14.48
CA ALA A 102 9.98 -9.97 14.93
C ALA A 102 9.53 -9.04 13.79
N ALA A 103 10.46 -8.59 12.94
CA ALA A 103 10.15 -7.78 11.77
C ALA A 103 9.23 -8.50 10.77
N ARG A 104 9.48 -9.80 10.50
CA ARG A 104 8.58 -10.60 9.65
C ARG A 104 7.19 -10.78 10.25
N ARG A 105 7.10 -10.94 11.57
CA ARG A 105 5.82 -11.00 12.29
C ARG A 105 5.08 -9.67 12.22
N LEU A 106 5.81 -8.55 12.31
CA LEU A 106 5.27 -7.20 12.17
C LEU A 106 4.65 -7.02 10.78
N GLU A 107 5.41 -7.31 9.72
CA GLU A 107 4.93 -7.22 8.33
C GLU A 107 3.66 -8.06 8.10
N GLN A 108 3.62 -9.28 8.63
CA GLN A 108 2.42 -10.13 8.55
C GLN A 108 1.22 -9.54 9.30
N ALA A 109 1.45 -8.91 10.46
CA ALA A 109 0.40 -8.27 11.24
C ALA A 109 -0.12 -7.00 10.56
N GLU A 110 0.77 -6.20 9.96
CA GLU A 110 0.43 -5.02 9.16
C GLU A 110 -0.38 -5.41 7.92
N GLN A 111 0.04 -6.46 7.21
CA GLN A 111 -0.69 -6.98 6.07
C GLN A 111 -2.10 -7.43 6.46
N ALA A 112 -2.24 -8.18 7.56
CA ALA A 112 -3.54 -8.60 8.07
C ALA A 112 -4.41 -7.41 8.50
N TRP A 113 -3.81 -6.34 9.04
CA TRP A 113 -4.49 -5.10 9.40
C TRP A 113 -4.99 -4.36 8.14
N LEU A 114 -4.16 -4.26 7.10
CA LEU A 114 -4.54 -3.67 5.81
C LEU A 114 -5.68 -4.45 5.15
N GLU A 115 -5.61 -5.78 5.14
CA GLU A 115 -6.68 -6.62 4.59
C GLU A 115 -8.02 -6.40 5.31
N LEU A 116 -8.00 -6.18 6.63
CA LEU A 116 -9.19 -5.81 7.39
C LEU A 116 -9.76 -4.45 6.98
N LEU A 117 -8.91 -3.48 6.63
CA LEU A 117 -9.31 -2.15 6.17
C LEU A 117 -9.74 -2.11 4.70
N GLU A 118 -9.16 -2.95 3.83
CA GLU A 118 -9.50 -3.01 2.41
C GLU A 118 -10.78 -3.82 2.17
N GLY A 119 -10.98 -4.89 2.95
CA GLY A 119 -12.18 -5.71 2.97
C GLY A 119 -13.37 -5.11 3.74
N ALA A 120 -13.14 -4.01 4.46
CA ALA A 120 -14.13 -3.08 5.01
C ALA A 120 -15.13 -2.60 3.96
#